data_AF-A0A7Y3H4K5-F1
#
_entry.id   AF-A0A7Y3H4K5-F1
#
_cell.length_a   1.000
_cell.length_b   1.000
_cell.length_c   1.000
_cell.angle_alpha   90.00
_cell.angle_beta   90.00
_cell.angle_gamma   90.00
#
_symmetry.space_group_name_H-M   'P 1'
#
loop_
_entity.id
_entity.type
_entity.pdbx_description
1 polymer ?
#
loop_
_entity_poly.entity_id
_entity_poly.type
_entity_poly.pdbx_seq_one_letter_code
_entity_poly.pdbx_strand_id
1 'polypeptide(L)'
;ISRLGYTKEGQIYSIICPQQGVCSPHLGCMNVEVTVLGSKGWVDETTRELAGDMKVEGQIWFSPSSHNHKFVKIIKNQFEKENLPFPRNKDNAIKVTTHLPGDPTKAAFPLRRGPSKDFPIPEFATHKDIAWSLGHLGVQIGPIVKTGIEKVDKFNQIVMDVFNTASGNMLKEGNILTWNVWFNAPEKIDEDEWTHHTEVWRESIQADHGSPDGEGTVARFFDGSPYQPLKEIIIHDLPKIIAFISKHVEEKHV
;
A
#
# COMPACT_ATOMS: atom_id res chain seq x y z
N ILE A 1 6.02 -13.33 4.66
CA ILE A 1 7.45 -13.66 4.39
C ILE A 1 7.76 -13.19 2.98
N SER A 2 8.84 -12.45 2.79
CA SER A 2 9.24 -11.94 1.46
C SER A 2 10.25 -12.87 0.80
N ARG A 3 10.11 -13.07 -0.51
CA ARG A 3 11.14 -13.72 -1.34
C ARG A 3 12.34 -12.80 -1.47
N LEU A 4 13.55 -13.36 -1.49
CA LEU A 4 14.80 -12.64 -1.68
C LEU A 4 15.53 -13.22 -2.88
N GLY A 5 15.40 -12.56 -4.02
CA GLY A 5 16.11 -12.94 -5.24
C GLY A 5 17.27 -11.99 -5.45
N TYR A 6 18.43 -12.54 -5.80
CA TYR A 6 19.60 -11.72 -6.09
C TYR A 6 20.40 -12.26 -7.27
N THR A 7 21.05 -11.37 -8.02
CA THR A 7 22.01 -11.77 -9.06
C THR A 7 23.42 -11.87 -8.49
N LYS A 8 24.32 -12.46 -9.27
CA LYS A 8 25.75 -12.56 -8.94
C LYS A 8 26.41 -11.20 -8.71
N GLU A 9 25.83 -10.13 -9.25
CA GLU A 9 26.25 -8.73 -9.12
C GLU A 9 25.69 -8.05 -7.85
N GLY A 10 24.91 -8.76 -7.03
CA GLY A 10 24.35 -8.27 -5.77
C GLY A 10 23.08 -7.41 -5.92
N GLN A 11 22.47 -7.37 -7.10
CA GLN A 11 21.17 -6.71 -7.26
C GLN A 11 20.09 -7.56 -6.59
N ILE A 12 19.26 -6.94 -5.74
CA ILE A 12 18.10 -7.58 -5.11
C ILE A 12 16.88 -7.30 -5.98
N TYR A 13 16.23 -8.33 -6.51
CA TYR A 13 15.19 -8.20 -7.55
C TYR A 13 13.78 -8.07 -7.02
N SER A 14 13.49 -8.52 -5.79
CA SER A 14 12.16 -8.29 -5.23
C SER A 14 12.15 -8.37 -3.71
N ILE A 15 11.44 -7.42 -3.12
CA ILE A 15 10.80 -7.56 -1.83
C ILE A 15 9.32 -7.42 -2.14
N ILE A 16 8.66 -8.54 -2.36
CA ILE A 16 7.20 -8.54 -2.54
C ILE A 16 6.59 -8.23 -1.18
N CYS A 17 5.91 -7.09 -1.10
CA CYS A 17 5.06 -6.76 0.03
C CYS A 17 3.62 -6.88 -0.48
N PRO A 18 2.94 -8.03 -0.30
CA PRO A 18 1.53 -8.11 -0.64
C PRO A 18 0.80 -7.06 0.20
N GLN A 19 -0.05 -6.27 -0.44
CA GLN A 19 -0.81 -5.26 0.26
C GLN A 19 -2.30 -5.57 0.15
N GLN A 20 -2.89 -5.78 1.31
CA GLN A 20 -4.32 -5.90 1.49
C GLN A 20 -4.90 -4.50 1.65
N GLY A 21 -5.89 -4.20 0.83
CA GLY A 21 -6.59 -2.94 0.86
C GLY A 21 -7.51 -2.79 2.07
N VAL A 22 -8.37 -1.79 2.03
CA VAL A 22 -9.37 -1.53 3.07
C VAL A 22 -10.72 -1.26 2.45
N CYS A 23 -11.78 -1.61 3.17
CA CYS A 23 -13.15 -1.34 2.74
C CYS A 23 -13.77 -0.22 3.57
N SER A 24 -14.45 0.69 2.88
CA SER A 24 -15.28 1.73 3.46
C SER A 24 -16.75 1.44 3.15
N PRO A 25 -17.68 1.64 4.11
CA PRO A 25 -19.11 1.51 3.86
C PRO A 25 -19.64 2.43 2.75
N HIS A 26 -18.93 3.52 2.44
CA HIS A 26 -19.39 4.55 1.48
C HIS A 26 -18.69 4.48 0.13
N LEU A 27 -17.48 3.93 0.07
CA LEU A 27 -16.70 3.88 -1.18
C LEU A 27 -16.34 2.46 -1.61
N GLY A 28 -16.79 1.43 -0.88
CA GLY A 28 -16.39 0.05 -1.14
C GLY A 28 -14.94 -0.21 -0.76
N CYS A 29 -14.37 -1.27 -1.32
CA CYS A 29 -12.98 -1.69 -1.13
C CYS A 29 -12.00 -0.91 -2.04
N MET A 30 -10.88 -0.53 -1.46
CA MET A 30 -9.78 0.14 -2.13
C MET A 30 -8.54 -0.70 -1.91
N ASN A 31 -7.86 -1.03 -3.00
CA ASN A 31 -6.56 -1.67 -2.97
C ASN A 31 -5.49 -0.68 -2.54
N VAL A 32 -4.45 -1.21 -1.93
CA VAL A 32 -3.21 -0.48 -1.68
C VAL A 32 -2.08 -1.35 -2.20
N GLU A 33 -1.05 -0.75 -2.79
CA GLU A 33 0.21 -1.44 -3.11
C GLU A 33 1.43 -0.57 -2.76
N VAL A 34 2.47 -1.19 -2.19
CA VAL A 34 3.80 -0.61 -2.11
C VAL A 34 4.56 -1.09 -3.33
N THR A 35 4.65 -0.23 -4.34
CA THR A 35 5.40 -0.52 -5.55
C THR A 35 6.88 -0.24 -5.30
N VAL A 36 7.71 -1.27 -5.40
CA VAL A 36 9.18 -1.09 -5.38
C VAL A 36 9.63 -0.47 -6.69
N LEU A 37 10.27 0.70 -6.59
CA LEU A 37 10.80 1.46 -7.73
C LEU A 37 12.29 1.19 -7.97
N GLY A 38 12.98 0.62 -6.99
CA GLY A 38 14.38 0.22 -7.11
C GLY A 38 14.93 -0.31 -5.80
N SER A 39 15.88 -1.24 -5.91
CA SER A 39 16.57 -1.86 -4.78
C SER A 39 18.02 -2.18 -5.14
N LYS A 40 18.92 -2.08 -4.16
CA LYS A 40 20.32 -2.49 -4.28
C LYS A 40 20.82 -2.96 -2.93
N GLY A 41 21.57 -4.05 -2.86
CA GLY A 41 22.05 -4.54 -1.58
C GLY A 41 23.07 -5.67 -1.70
N TRP A 42 23.15 -6.48 -0.65
CA TRP A 42 23.92 -7.71 -0.62
C TRP A 42 23.33 -8.67 0.41
N VAL A 43 23.68 -9.94 0.26
CA VAL A 43 23.32 -11.02 1.18
C VAL A 43 24.54 -11.89 1.42
N ASP A 44 24.78 -12.27 2.67
CA ASP A 44 25.74 -13.30 3.05
C ASP A 44 24.96 -14.53 3.52
N GLU A 45 24.99 -15.59 2.71
CA GLU A 45 24.27 -16.82 3.00
C GLU A 45 24.84 -17.60 4.20
N THR A 46 26.13 -17.43 4.50
CA THR A 46 26.80 -18.14 5.59
C THR A 46 26.40 -17.56 6.94
N THR A 47 26.43 -16.23 7.03
CA THR A 47 26.07 -15.50 8.25
C THR A 47 24.58 -15.14 8.34
N ARG A 48 23.84 -15.35 7.24
CA ARG A 48 22.42 -14.98 7.05
C ARG A 48 22.17 -13.49 7.18
N GLU A 49 23.16 -12.70 6.78
CA GLU A 49 23.13 -11.25 6.87
C GLU A 49 22.69 -10.64 5.56
N LEU A 50 22.02 -9.49 5.66
CA LEU A 50 21.59 -8.72 4.50
C LEU A 50 21.59 -7.23 4.84
N ALA A 51 21.80 -6.42 3.80
CA ALA A 51 21.57 -4.99 3.83
C ALA A 51 21.23 -4.50 2.42
N GLY A 52 20.51 -3.39 2.33
CA GLY A 52 20.26 -2.76 1.04
C GLY A 52 19.60 -1.40 1.18
N ASP A 53 19.46 -0.71 0.06
CA ASP A 53 18.66 0.50 -0.09
C ASP A 53 17.45 0.17 -0.96
N MET A 54 16.31 0.76 -0.61
CA MET A 54 15.05 0.59 -1.30
C MET A 54 14.42 1.93 -1.62
N LYS A 55 13.74 2.02 -2.76
CA LYS A 55 12.84 3.10 -3.14
C LYS A 55 11.47 2.52 -3.40
N VAL A 56 10.43 3.09 -2.81
CA VAL A 56 9.05 2.63 -3.03
C VAL A 56 8.10 3.80 -3.26
N GLU A 57 6.93 3.51 -3.81
CA GLU A 57 5.78 4.42 -3.79
C GLU A 57 4.53 3.68 -3.32
N GLY A 58 3.64 4.38 -2.63
CA GLY A 58 2.31 3.87 -2.32
C GLY A 58 1.36 4.10 -3.49
N GLN A 59 0.48 3.15 -3.77
CA GLN A 59 -0.55 3.28 -4.81
C GLN A 59 -1.90 2.86 -4.25
N ILE A 60 -2.95 3.64 -4.50
CA ILE A 60 -4.33 3.33 -4.09
C ILE A 60 -5.26 3.37 -5.30
N TRP A 61 -6.11 2.35 -5.45
CA TRP A 61 -7.17 2.35 -6.46
C TRP A 61 -8.39 1.56 -5.99
N PHE A 62 -9.54 1.79 -6.60
CA PHE A 62 -10.76 1.05 -6.28
C PHE A 62 -10.69 -0.40 -6.74
N SER A 63 -11.09 -1.33 -5.87
CA SER A 63 -11.28 -2.73 -6.24
C SER A 63 -12.47 -2.89 -7.19
N PRO A 64 -12.53 -3.95 -8.02
CA PRO A 64 -13.59 -4.15 -9.00
C PRO A 64 -15.01 -4.06 -8.43
N SER A 65 -15.28 -4.62 -7.24
CA SER A 65 -16.59 -4.57 -6.58
C SER A 65 -17.06 -3.14 -6.26
N SER A 66 -16.12 -2.22 -5.98
CA SER A 66 -16.41 -0.85 -5.59
C SER A 66 -17.01 -0.03 -6.72
N HIS A 67 -16.76 -0.38 -7.98
CA HIS A 67 -17.34 0.33 -9.13
C HIS A 67 -18.88 0.27 -9.17
N ASN A 68 -19.49 -0.69 -8.48
CA ASN A 68 -20.94 -0.81 -8.34
C ASN A 68 -21.50 -0.10 -7.10
N HIS A 69 -20.64 0.42 -6.22
CA HIS A 69 -21.07 1.16 -5.04
C HIS A 69 -21.71 2.50 -5.45
N LYS A 70 -22.80 2.90 -4.78
CA LYS A 70 -23.64 4.05 -5.17
C LYS A 70 -22.83 5.32 -5.45
N PHE A 71 -21.99 5.74 -4.50
CA PHE A 71 -21.24 7.00 -4.65
C PHE A 71 -20.10 6.88 -5.66
N VAL A 72 -19.38 5.76 -5.63
CA VAL A 72 -18.29 5.47 -6.58
C VAL A 72 -18.81 5.47 -8.01
N LYS A 73 -19.95 4.81 -8.26
CA LYS A 73 -20.58 4.74 -9.58
C LYS A 73 -20.95 6.14 -10.10
N ILE A 74 -21.57 6.98 -9.26
CA ILE A 74 -21.94 8.35 -9.62
C ILE A 74 -20.69 9.15 -10.00
N ILE A 75 -19.67 9.13 -9.15
CA ILE A 75 -18.43 9.89 -9.38
C ILE A 75 -17.68 9.37 -10.61
N LYS A 76 -17.54 8.05 -10.75
CA LYS A 76 -16.92 7.40 -11.91
C LYS A 76 -17.59 7.82 -13.21
N ASN A 77 -18.93 7.74 -13.28
CA ASN A 77 -19.67 8.12 -14.48
C ASN A 77 -19.46 9.60 -14.84
N GLN A 78 -19.39 10.48 -13.84
CA GLN A 78 -19.11 11.90 -14.07
C GLN A 78 -17.69 12.12 -14.60
N PHE A 79 -16.69 11.44 -14.03
CA PHE A 79 -15.31 11.53 -14.48
C PHE A 79 -15.16 11.00 -15.92
N GLU A 80 -15.82 9.88 -16.24
CA GLU A 80 -15.85 9.33 -17.60
C GLU A 80 -16.52 10.29 -18.59
N LYS A 81 -17.64 10.92 -18.22
CA LYS A 81 -18.32 11.94 -19.05
C LYS A 81 -17.41 13.15 -19.34
N GLU A 82 -16.58 13.54 -18.38
CA GLU A 82 -15.65 14.68 -18.51
C GLU A 82 -14.26 14.28 -19.06
N ASN A 83 -14.06 13.01 -19.40
CA ASN A 83 -12.76 12.46 -19.81
C ASN A 83 -11.63 12.73 -18.79
N LEU A 84 -11.96 12.60 -17.50
CA LEU A 84 -11.05 12.76 -16.38
C LEU A 84 -10.52 11.40 -15.87
N PRO A 85 -9.25 11.33 -15.42
CA PRO A 85 -8.70 10.11 -14.84
C PRO A 85 -9.40 9.78 -13.52
N PHE A 86 -9.85 8.54 -13.41
CA PHE A 86 -10.47 7.99 -12.21
C PHE A 86 -9.64 6.79 -11.73
N PRO A 87 -9.36 6.64 -10.42
CA PRO A 87 -8.50 5.59 -9.87
C PRO A 87 -9.20 4.22 -9.87
N ARG A 88 -9.52 3.70 -11.06
CA ARG A 88 -10.17 2.39 -11.28
C ARG A 88 -9.20 1.22 -11.27
N ASN A 89 -7.92 1.48 -11.51
CA ASN A 89 -6.89 0.48 -11.68
C ASN A 89 -5.53 1.09 -11.36
N LYS A 90 -4.50 0.26 -11.36
CA LYS A 90 -3.13 0.63 -11.02
C LYS A 90 -2.57 1.76 -11.89
N ASP A 91 -2.84 1.74 -13.20
CA ASP A 91 -2.38 2.78 -14.13
C ASP A 91 -2.89 4.17 -13.77
N ASN A 92 -4.08 4.24 -13.17
CA ASN A 92 -4.72 5.48 -12.72
C ASN A 92 -4.69 5.63 -11.20
N ALA A 93 -3.87 4.86 -10.49
CA ALA A 93 -3.84 4.86 -9.04
C ALA A 93 -3.43 6.23 -8.48
N ILE A 94 -3.96 6.52 -7.30
CA ILE A 94 -3.49 7.64 -6.48
C ILE A 94 -2.11 7.26 -5.97
N LYS A 95 -1.09 7.98 -6.43
CA LYS A 95 0.30 7.74 -6.03
C LYS A 95 0.66 8.54 -4.79
N VAL A 96 1.35 7.91 -3.87
CA VAL A 96 1.82 8.49 -2.61
C VAL A 96 3.33 8.46 -2.60
N THR A 97 3.93 9.63 -2.43
CA THR A 97 5.38 9.74 -2.35
C THR A 97 5.89 9.16 -1.03
N THR A 98 7.11 8.63 -1.06
CA THR A 98 7.79 8.16 0.15
C THR A 98 9.25 8.62 0.15
N HIS A 99 9.82 8.72 1.34
CA HIS A 99 11.19 9.20 1.53
C HIS A 99 11.81 8.65 2.81
N LEU A 100 13.13 8.83 2.95
CA LEU A 100 13.86 8.56 4.17
C LEU A 100 13.28 9.38 5.33
N PRO A 101 13.01 8.77 6.50
CA PRO A 101 12.53 9.50 7.66
C PRO A 101 13.41 10.71 8.01
N GLY A 102 12.78 11.88 8.10
CA GLY A 102 13.41 13.16 8.39
C GLY A 102 14.12 13.84 7.21
N ASP A 103 14.14 13.23 6.02
CA ASP A 103 14.83 13.78 4.84
C ASP A 103 14.03 13.56 3.54
N PRO A 104 13.13 14.50 3.18
CA PRO A 104 12.28 14.40 1.99
C PRO A 104 13.05 14.49 0.67
N THR A 105 14.34 14.86 0.70
CA THR A 105 15.18 14.90 -0.51
C THR A 105 15.71 13.52 -0.91
N LYS A 106 15.64 12.53 0.00
CA LYS A 106 16.13 11.17 -0.23
C LYS A 106 14.98 10.20 -0.39
N ALA A 107 14.74 9.81 -1.64
CA ALA A 107 13.71 8.83 -1.97
C ALA A 107 14.08 7.38 -1.59
N ALA A 108 15.38 7.09 -1.43
CA ALA A 108 15.86 5.78 -1.03
C ALA A 108 16.09 5.73 0.49
N PHE A 109 15.76 4.59 1.10
CA PHE A 109 15.92 4.34 2.53
C PHE A 109 16.52 2.95 2.79
N PRO A 110 17.30 2.79 3.88
CA PRO A 110 18.05 1.57 4.12
C PRO A 110 17.20 0.47 4.75
N LEU A 111 17.28 -0.73 4.19
CA LEU A 111 16.95 -2.00 4.81
C LEU A 111 18.12 -2.42 5.71
N ARG A 112 17.90 -2.40 7.01
CA ARG A 112 18.89 -2.68 8.05
C ARG A 112 18.69 -4.07 8.62
N ARG A 113 19.79 -4.73 8.97
CA ARG A 113 19.76 -6.04 9.62
C ARG A 113 19.02 -6.00 10.97
N GLY A 114 18.27 -7.05 11.23
CA GLY A 114 17.60 -7.30 12.50
C GLY A 114 16.26 -6.57 12.62
N PRO A 115 15.58 -6.72 13.77
CA PRO A 115 14.32 -6.05 14.04
C PRO A 115 14.50 -4.54 14.20
N SER A 116 13.43 -3.78 13.96
CA SER A 116 13.37 -2.40 14.44
C SER A 116 13.51 -2.35 15.97
N LYS A 117 14.14 -1.29 16.45
CA LYS A 117 14.31 -0.98 17.87
C LYS A 117 13.44 0.20 18.32
N ASP A 118 12.64 0.76 17.41
CA ASP A 118 11.87 1.98 17.64
C ASP A 118 10.66 1.72 18.55
N PHE A 119 10.20 0.47 18.59
CA PHE A 119 9.07 0.03 19.41
C PHE A 119 9.17 -1.47 19.74
N PRO A 120 8.50 -1.94 20.81
CA PRO A 120 8.41 -3.36 21.10
C PRO A 120 7.63 -4.08 19.99
N ILE A 121 8.21 -5.15 19.43
CA ILE A 121 7.56 -5.94 18.39
C ILE A 121 6.59 -6.91 19.05
N PRO A 122 5.28 -6.86 18.71
CA PRO A 122 4.30 -7.79 19.26
C PRO A 122 4.61 -9.23 18.86
N GLU A 123 4.45 -10.17 19.79
CA GLU A 123 4.74 -11.59 19.57
C GLU A 123 3.95 -12.17 18.38
N PHE A 124 2.67 -11.78 18.25
CA PHE A 124 1.79 -12.20 17.16
C PHE A 124 2.25 -11.75 15.76
N ALA A 125 3.16 -10.77 15.67
CA ALA A 125 3.69 -10.24 14.42
C ALA A 125 5.10 -10.79 14.10
N THR A 126 5.58 -11.77 14.88
CA THR A 126 6.89 -12.39 14.67
C THR A 126 6.79 -13.66 13.82
N HIS A 127 7.82 -13.90 13.01
CA HIS A 127 7.94 -15.10 12.17
C HIS A 127 9.30 -15.79 12.37
N LYS A 128 9.84 -15.72 13.59
CA LYS A 128 11.21 -16.21 13.91
C LYS A 128 11.40 -17.69 13.61
N ASP A 129 10.33 -18.48 13.71
CA ASP A 129 10.40 -19.93 13.56
C ASP A 129 10.51 -20.40 12.11
N ILE A 130 10.18 -19.52 11.16
CA ILE A 130 10.09 -19.85 9.72
C ILE A 130 10.95 -18.93 8.84
N ALA A 131 11.41 -17.80 9.36
CA ALA A 131 12.24 -16.86 8.62
C ALA A 131 13.71 -17.31 8.58
N TRP A 132 14.33 -17.18 7.42
CA TRP A 132 15.76 -17.41 7.23
C TRP A 132 16.60 -16.22 7.74
N SER A 133 16.13 -15.00 7.47
CA SER A 133 16.74 -13.75 7.95
C SER A 133 15.67 -12.70 8.24
N LEU A 134 16.07 -11.64 8.94
CA LEU A 134 15.24 -10.52 9.34
C LEU A 134 15.97 -9.22 9.06
N GLY A 135 15.28 -8.31 8.36
CA GLY A 135 15.66 -6.91 8.26
C GLY A 135 14.50 -6.01 8.65
N HIS A 136 14.78 -4.73 8.82
CA HIS A 136 13.75 -3.72 8.98
C HIS A 136 14.06 -2.47 8.17
N LEU A 137 13.02 -1.74 7.83
CA LEU A 137 13.14 -0.44 7.19
C LEU A 137 12.05 0.48 7.73
N GLY A 138 12.37 1.76 7.82
CA GLY A 138 11.43 2.83 8.13
C GLY A 138 11.29 3.73 6.93
N VAL A 139 10.05 4.03 6.55
CA VAL A 139 9.73 4.92 5.44
C VAL A 139 8.79 6.02 5.92
N GLN A 140 9.06 7.26 5.54
CA GLN A 140 8.15 8.36 5.83
C GLN A 140 7.23 8.63 4.65
N ILE A 141 5.94 8.76 4.94
CA ILE A 141 4.91 9.06 3.96
C ILE A 141 4.93 10.53 3.61
N GLY A 142 5.02 10.83 2.31
CA GLY A 142 4.86 12.15 1.76
C GLY A 142 3.46 12.41 1.22
N PRO A 143 3.25 13.54 0.54
CA PRO A 143 1.97 13.88 -0.05
C PRO A 143 1.60 12.97 -1.24
N ILE A 144 0.31 12.99 -1.61
CA ILE A 144 -0.15 12.44 -2.89
C ILE A 144 0.47 13.21 -4.06
N VAL A 145 0.80 12.48 -5.13
CA VAL A 145 1.24 13.08 -6.39
C VAL A 145 0.02 13.71 -7.07
N LYS A 146 0.10 15.01 -7.33
CA LYS A 146 -0.96 15.75 -8.03
C LYS A 146 -0.99 15.41 -9.51
N THR A 147 -2.18 15.29 -10.05
CA THR A 147 -2.43 15.14 -11.49
C THR A 147 -2.36 16.48 -12.23
N GLY A 148 -2.48 17.59 -11.49
CA GLY A 148 -2.57 18.94 -12.06
C GLY A 148 -4.01 19.34 -12.43
N ILE A 149 -4.99 18.45 -12.24
CA ILE A 149 -6.41 18.72 -12.47
C ILE A 149 -7.10 18.87 -11.11
N GLU A 150 -7.51 20.10 -10.77
CA GLU A 150 -8.03 20.44 -9.43
C GLU A 150 -9.18 19.51 -8.97
N LYS A 151 -10.10 19.16 -9.87
CA LYS A 151 -11.23 18.26 -9.55
C LYS A 151 -10.75 16.85 -9.20
N VAL A 152 -9.78 16.33 -9.93
CA VAL A 152 -9.20 15.01 -9.69
C VAL A 152 -8.38 15.02 -8.41
N ASP A 153 -7.55 16.05 -8.20
CA ASP A 153 -6.71 16.16 -7.02
C ASP A 153 -7.53 16.26 -5.73
N LYS A 154 -8.65 17.00 -5.75
CA LYS A 154 -9.59 17.06 -4.62
C LYS A 154 -10.27 15.72 -4.36
N PHE A 155 -10.69 15.02 -5.42
CA PHE A 155 -11.26 13.69 -5.27
C PHE A 155 -10.26 12.70 -4.70
N ASN A 156 -9.04 12.68 -5.22
CA ASN A 156 -7.95 11.83 -4.75
C ASN A 156 -7.64 12.09 -3.27
N GLN A 157 -7.69 13.34 -2.83
CA GLN A 157 -7.55 13.66 -1.41
C GLN A 157 -8.68 13.09 -0.56
N ILE A 158 -9.95 13.14 -1.02
CA ILE A 158 -11.07 12.53 -0.30
C ILE A 158 -10.90 11.01 -0.19
N VAL A 159 -10.48 10.36 -1.28
CA VAL A 159 -10.21 8.91 -1.28
C VAL A 159 -9.07 8.59 -0.30
N MET A 160 -8.00 9.38 -0.30
CA MET A 160 -6.88 9.24 0.64
C MET A 160 -7.31 9.43 2.10
N ASP A 161 -8.16 10.41 2.39
CA ASP A 161 -8.69 10.65 3.73
C ASP A 161 -9.49 9.44 4.20
N VAL A 162 -10.43 8.95 3.38
CA VAL A 162 -11.25 7.77 3.71
C VAL A 162 -10.38 6.53 3.90
N PHE A 163 -9.40 6.34 3.02
CA PHE A 163 -8.44 5.24 3.13
C PHE A 163 -7.68 5.32 4.44
N ASN A 164 -7.20 6.50 4.83
CA ASN A 164 -6.47 6.69 6.08
C ASN A 164 -7.35 6.43 7.29
N THR A 165 -8.59 6.90 7.31
CA THR A 165 -9.55 6.54 8.37
C THR A 165 -9.72 5.02 8.45
N ALA A 166 -9.92 4.35 7.31
CA ALA A 166 -10.12 2.91 7.25
C ALA A 166 -8.86 2.07 7.58
N SER A 167 -7.66 2.61 7.41
CA SER A 167 -6.39 1.91 7.59
C SER A 167 -5.63 2.30 8.87
N GLY A 168 -6.20 3.14 9.73
CA GLY A 168 -5.51 3.57 10.95
C GLY A 168 -4.42 4.61 10.69
N ASN A 169 -4.66 5.50 9.73
CA ASN A 169 -3.75 6.53 9.22
C ASN A 169 -2.49 5.96 8.57
N MET A 170 -2.55 4.75 8.00
CA MET A 170 -1.37 4.08 7.44
C MET A 170 -0.61 4.96 6.44
N LEU A 171 -1.30 5.68 5.55
CA LEU A 171 -0.71 6.52 4.51
C LEU A 171 -0.89 8.02 4.79
N LYS A 172 -1.01 8.42 6.06
CA LYS A 172 -1.10 9.82 6.44
C LYS A 172 0.26 10.49 6.27
N GLU A 173 0.29 11.64 5.61
CA GLU A 173 1.51 12.42 5.42
C GLU A 173 2.21 12.70 6.76
N GLY A 174 3.53 12.48 6.79
CA GLY A 174 4.36 12.62 7.97
C GLY A 174 4.46 11.36 8.84
N ASN A 175 3.58 10.36 8.65
CA ASN A 175 3.72 9.09 9.37
C ASN A 175 4.96 8.33 8.88
N ILE A 176 5.56 7.58 9.81
CA ILE A 176 6.63 6.63 9.51
C ILE A 176 6.04 5.23 9.58
N LEU A 177 6.06 4.50 8.47
CA LEU A 177 5.77 3.06 8.46
C LEU A 177 7.07 2.32 8.66
N THR A 178 7.10 1.45 9.65
CA THR A 178 8.22 0.58 9.92
C THR A 178 7.81 -0.86 9.63
N TRP A 179 8.53 -1.51 8.71
CA TRP A 179 8.34 -2.92 8.43
C TRP A 179 9.48 -3.73 8.99
N ASN A 180 9.14 -4.80 9.70
CA ASN A 180 10.03 -5.93 9.91
C ASN A 180 9.80 -6.92 8.77
N VAL A 181 10.80 -7.08 7.91
CA VAL A 181 10.74 -7.92 6.72
C VAL A 181 11.39 -9.25 7.05
N TRP A 182 10.57 -10.29 7.08
CA TRP A 182 10.97 -11.67 7.33
C TRP A 182 11.24 -12.35 5.99
N PHE A 183 12.47 -12.78 5.76
CA PHE A 183 12.92 -13.29 4.48
C PHE A 183 12.95 -14.83 4.45
N ASN A 184 12.55 -15.40 3.32
CA ASN A 184 12.92 -16.77 2.97
C ASN A 184 14.43 -16.86 2.66
N ALA A 185 14.95 -18.09 2.61
CA ALA A 185 16.30 -18.30 2.13
C ALA A 185 16.44 -17.74 0.70
N PRO A 186 17.60 -17.17 0.36
CA PRO A 186 17.83 -16.64 -0.97
C PRO A 186 17.71 -17.74 -2.03
N GLU A 187 17.19 -17.40 -3.20
CA GLU A 187 17.11 -18.31 -4.32
C GLU A 187 17.72 -17.69 -5.58
N LYS A 188 18.19 -18.57 -6.49
CA LYS A 188 18.64 -18.12 -7.80
C LYS A 188 17.43 -17.55 -8.54
N ILE A 189 17.62 -16.41 -9.18
CA ILE A 189 16.59 -15.79 -10.00
C ILE A 189 16.41 -16.61 -11.28
N ASP A 190 15.16 -16.98 -11.54
CA ASP A 190 14.66 -17.37 -12.86
C ASP A 190 13.89 -16.16 -13.40
N GLU A 191 14.46 -15.46 -14.39
CA GLU A 191 13.91 -14.18 -14.85
C GLU A 191 12.50 -14.32 -15.43
N ASP A 192 12.19 -15.44 -16.08
CA ASP A 192 10.88 -15.70 -16.68
C ASP A 192 9.84 -16.00 -15.59
N GLU A 193 10.17 -16.85 -14.61
CA GLU A 193 9.28 -17.11 -13.47
C GLU A 193 9.03 -15.85 -12.67
N TRP A 194 10.08 -15.08 -12.38
CA TRP A 194 9.98 -13.88 -11.55
C TRP A 194 9.19 -12.76 -12.22
N THR A 195 9.33 -12.61 -13.54
CA THR A 195 8.54 -11.66 -14.34
C THR A 195 7.07 -12.04 -14.29
N HIS A 196 6.75 -13.31 -14.59
CA HIS A 196 5.36 -13.78 -14.61
C HIS A 196 4.74 -13.80 -13.22
N HIS A 197 5.49 -14.20 -12.19
CA HIS A 197 5.06 -14.17 -10.80
C HIS A 197 4.64 -12.77 -10.37
N THR A 198 5.46 -11.76 -10.70
CA THR A 198 5.15 -10.38 -10.35
C THR A 198 3.88 -9.89 -11.06
N GLU A 199 3.68 -10.24 -12.33
CA GLU A 199 2.45 -9.91 -13.08
C GLU A 199 1.22 -10.61 -12.49
N VAL A 200 1.31 -11.91 -12.20
CA VAL A 200 0.23 -12.68 -11.58
C VAL A 200 -0.19 -12.05 -10.25
N TRP A 201 0.75 -11.68 -9.38
CA TRP A 201 0.41 -11.02 -8.12
C TRP A 201 -0.13 -9.59 -8.30
N ARG A 202 0.37 -8.85 -9.30
CA ARG A 202 -0.16 -7.52 -9.66
C ARG A 202 -1.62 -7.59 -10.08
N GLU A 203 -2.03 -8.64 -10.78
CA GLU A 203 -3.42 -8.80 -11.25
C GLU A 203 -4.33 -9.45 -10.19
N SER A 204 -3.81 -10.39 -9.40
CA SER A 204 -4.60 -11.26 -8.52
C SER A 204 -4.92 -10.70 -7.13
N ILE A 205 -4.14 -9.77 -6.58
CA ILE A 205 -4.42 -9.21 -5.25
C ILE A 205 -5.43 -8.06 -5.35
N GLN A 206 -6.70 -8.37 -5.10
CA GLN A 206 -7.75 -7.37 -4.90
C GLN A 206 -8.30 -7.48 -3.48
N ALA A 207 -8.57 -6.34 -2.83
CA ALA A 207 -9.05 -6.26 -1.46
C ALA A 207 -10.42 -6.93 -1.24
N ASP A 208 -11.19 -7.11 -2.32
CA ASP A 208 -12.48 -7.77 -2.34
C ASP A 208 -12.42 -9.26 -2.75
N HIS A 209 -11.22 -9.79 -3.00
CA HIS A 209 -10.99 -11.20 -3.35
C HIS A 209 -10.16 -11.97 -2.29
N GLY A 210 -9.71 -11.28 -1.23
CA GLY A 210 -8.90 -11.87 -0.16
C GLY A 210 -7.46 -12.18 -0.60
N SER A 211 -6.66 -12.73 0.31
CA SER A 211 -5.35 -13.29 -0.07
C SER A 211 -5.57 -14.67 -0.70
N PRO A 212 -4.73 -15.11 -1.67
CA PRO A 212 -4.73 -16.49 -2.14
C PRO A 212 -4.58 -17.52 -1.01
N ASP A 213 -4.00 -17.11 0.13
CA ASP A 213 -3.81 -17.92 1.33
C ASP A 213 -4.99 -17.81 2.34
N GLY A 214 -6.09 -17.13 1.98
CA GLY A 214 -7.32 -17.01 2.78
C GLY A 214 -7.65 -15.60 3.30
N GLU A 215 -8.52 -15.52 4.31
CA GLU A 215 -9.06 -14.28 4.90
C GLU A 215 -8.00 -13.36 5.58
N GLY A 216 -6.73 -13.77 5.62
CA GLY A 216 -5.66 -13.02 6.26
C GLY A 216 -5.83 -12.91 7.78
N THR A 217 -5.30 -11.83 8.36
CA THR A 217 -5.39 -11.57 9.80
C THR A 217 -6.06 -10.23 10.08
N VAL A 218 -6.80 -10.15 11.18
CA VAL A 218 -7.41 -8.89 11.63
C VAL A 218 -6.30 -7.92 12.06
N ALA A 219 -6.35 -6.68 11.57
CA ALA A 219 -5.46 -5.61 12.01
C ALA A 219 -5.64 -5.33 13.51
N ARG A 220 -4.52 -5.14 14.22
CA ARG A 220 -4.49 -5.00 15.68
C ARG A 220 -3.60 -3.82 16.09
N PHE A 221 -3.93 -3.23 17.24
CA PHE A 221 -3.02 -2.35 17.96
C PHE A 221 -1.85 -3.15 18.57
N PHE A 222 -0.85 -2.43 19.11
CA PHE A 222 0.32 -3.04 19.75
C PHE A 222 -0.03 -3.97 20.92
N ASP A 223 -1.12 -3.68 21.62
CA ASP A 223 -1.64 -4.51 22.72
C ASP A 223 -2.41 -5.75 22.23
N GLY A 224 -2.54 -5.94 20.91
CA GLY A 224 -3.27 -7.04 20.30
C GLY A 224 -4.77 -6.82 20.16
N SER A 225 -5.32 -5.69 20.64
CA SER A 225 -6.74 -5.39 20.47
C SER A 225 -7.08 -5.10 18.99
N PRO A 226 -8.25 -5.54 18.48
CA PRO A 226 -8.64 -5.33 17.08
C PRO A 226 -8.83 -3.84 16.74
N TYR A 227 -8.39 -3.44 15.55
CA TYR A 227 -8.68 -2.12 14.99
C TYR A 227 -10.10 -2.07 14.38
N GLN A 228 -10.88 -1.02 14.69
CA GLN A 228 -12.26 -0.86 14.21
C GLN A 228 -12.54 0.58 13.72
N PRO A 229 -12.45 0.86 12.41
CA PRO A 229 -12.54 2.23 11.87
C PRO A 229 -13.98 2.74 11.60
N LEU A 230 -15.00 1.88 11.70
CA LEU A 230 -16.32 2.13 11.10
C LEU A 230 -16.98 3.44 11.53
N LYS A 231 -16.90 3.78 12.82
CA LYS A 231 -17.56 4.97 13.37
C LYS A 231 -17.00 6.27 12.79
N GLU A 232 -15.68 6.35 12.68
CA GLU A 232 -14.99 7.54 12.18
C GLU A 232 -15.33 7.79 10.70
N ILE A 233 -15.38 6.73 9.89
CA ILE A 233 -15.73 6.82 8.47
C ILE A 233 -17.12 7.45 8.27
N ILE A 234 -18.09 7.03 9.09
CA ILE A 234 -19.48 7.52 9.00
C ILE A 234 -19.57 9.00 9.38
N ILE A 235 -18.89 9.43 10.45
CA ILE A 235 -19.03 10.78 10.99
C ILE A 235 -18.24 11.80 10.17
N HIS A 236 -17.03 11.47 9.75
CA HIS A 236 -16.08 12.44 9.21
C HIS A 236 -15.95 12.43 7.68
N ASP A 237 -16.09 11.27 7.05
CA ASP A 237 -15.78 11.14 5.62
C ASP A 237 -17.02 11.21 4.72
N LEU A 238 -18.16 10.70 5.18
CA LEU A 238 -19.42 10.78 4.42
C LEU A 238 -19.80 12.22 4.01
N PRO A 239 -19.74 13.24 4.91
CA PRO A 239 -20.07 14.60 4.53
C PRO A 239 -19.17 15.16 3.42
N LYS A 240 -17.88 14.78 3.40
CA LYS A 240 -16.94 15.21 2.35
C LYS A 240 -17.30 14.60 1.00
N ILE A 241 -17.69 13.33 0.97
CA ILE A 241 -18.12 12.63 -0.24
C ILE A 241 -19.39 13.29 -0.81
N ILE A 242 -20.39 13.56 0.04
CA ILE A 242 -21.63 14.21 -0.37
C ILE A 242 -21.35 15.61 -0.90
N ALA A 243 -20.56 16.42 -0.19
CA ALA A 243 -20.20 17.76 -0.61
C ALA A 243 -19.48 17.78 -1.98
N PHE A 244 -18.60 16.80 -2.23
CA PHE A 244 -17.95 16.65 -3.52
C PHE A 244 -18.96 16.34 -4.63
N ILE A 245 -19.87 15.39 -4.41
CA ILE A 245 -20.90 15.03 -5.38
C ILE A 245 -21.80 16.23 -5.69
N SER A 246 -22.35 16.90 -4.67
CA SER A 246 -23.24 18.06 -4.85
C SER A 246 -22.58 19.21 -5.62
N LYS A 247 -21.27 19.38 -5.48
CA LYS A 247 -20.52 20.44 -6.18
C LYS A 247 -20.18 20.08 -7.63
N HIS A 248 -20.00 18.80 -7.93
CA HIS A 248 -19.31 18.35 -9.14
C HIS A 248 -20.11 17.41 -10.04
N VAL A 249 -21.30 16.99 -9.62
CA VAL A 249 -22.20 16.13 -10.38
C VAL A 249 -23.46 16.95 -10.66
N GLU A 250 -23.73 17.22 -11.94
CA GLU A 250 -24.97 17.88 -12.34
C GLU A 250 -26.16 16.94 -12.06
N GLU A 251 -27.11 17.42 -11.25
CA GLU A 251 -28.38 16.73 -11.02
C GLU A 251 -29.14 16.59 -12.34
N LYS A 252 -29.00 15.45 -13.02
CA LYS A 252 -30.01 15.02 -13.99
C LYS A 252 -30.71 13.73 -13.63
N HIS A 253 -30.12 12.83 -12.83
CA HIS A 253 -30.79 11.61 -12.37
C HIS A 253 -30.36 11.24 -10.94
N VAL A 254 -31.11 11.73 -9.95
CA VAL A 254 -31.26 11.08 -8.64
C VAL A 254 -32.55 10.30 -8.66
#